data_AF-A0A7C0XT06-F1
#
_entry.id   AF-A0A7C0XT06-F1
#
_cell.length_a   1.000
_cell.length_b   1.000
_cell.length_c   1.000
_cell.angle_alpha   90.00
_cell.angle_beta   90.00
_cell.angle_gamma   90.00
#
_symmetry.space_group_name_H-M   'P 1'
#
loop_
_entity.id
_entity.type
_entity.pdbx_description
1 polymer ?
#
loop_
_entity_poly.entity_id
_entity_poly.type
_entity_poly.pdbx_seq_one_letter_code
_entity_poly.pdbx_strand_id
1 'polypeptide(L)'
;MGSYKDSKDWLPFLEKRDREEEERLVQKIFKRLRGSEEQSRGEWQSERRNDGAGLRGVPFYVAFMHTAEGAKILEINSRPGDPELQTVLPVLKSDFVDLCFRMLEGRLTRVECEAKATVVTYAVPLDYGGCRAKYSGDRRVDLSAAYALQAKEKYGDRLRVYPGSLELREDGQTYALGSRTVCTVGVGETVEEAREISLDGVRNIDGALWNRWDIGSEQHLRRSVRRMRALRAKEREINA
;
A
#
# COMPACT_ATOMS: atom_id res chain seq x y z
N MET A 1 -2.70 -4.27 -8.99
CA MET A 1 -1.37 -4.21 -9.65
C MET A 1 -0.83 -2.79 -9.53
N GLY A 2 -0.39 -2.43 -8.33
CA GLY A 2 0.16 -1.11 -8.03
C GLY A 2 -0.66 -0.31 -7.03
N SER A 3 0.00 0.65 -6.40
CA SER A 3 -0.53 1.57 -5.39
C SER A 3 0.34 2.83 -5.36
N TYR A 4 -0.11 3.87 -4.67
CA TYR A 4 0.68 5.09 -4.49
C TYR A 4 0.35 5.77 -3.17
N LYS A 5 1.32 6.52 -2.66
CA LYS A 5 1.22 7.41 -1.51
C LYS A 5 1.70 8.80 -1.94
N ASP A 6 1.04 9.84 -1.44
CA ASP A 6 1.47 11.24 -1.62
C ASP A 6 2.58 11.59 -0.61
N SER A 7 3.24 12.74 -0.77
CA SER A 7 4.18 13.26 0.23
C SER A 7 3.55 13.49 1.60
N LYS A 8 2.22 13.69 1.65
CA LYS A 8 1.40 13.79 2.87
C LYS A 8 0.97 12.41 3.39
N ASP A 9 0.41 12.39 4.60
CA ASP A 9 -0.11 11.18 5.25
C ASP A 9 -1.50 10.74 4.73
N TRP A 10 -2.01 11.38 3.67
CA TRP A 10 -3.26 11.04 3.01
C TRP A 10 -3.14 11.24 1.49
N LEU A 11 -4.07 10.65 0.74
CA LEU A 11 -4.05 10.66 -0.73
C LEU A 11 -4.31 12.07 -1.30
N PRO A 12 -3.86 12.39 -2.53
CA PRO A 12 -3.94 13.74 -3.11
C PRO A 12 -5.36 14.32 -3.25
N PHE A 13 -6.39 13.48 -3.19
CA PHE A 13 -7.80 13.86 -3.27
C PHE A 13 -8.51 13.92 -1.91
N LEU A 14 -7.82 13.57 -0.83
CA LEU A 14 -8.30 13.69 0.54
C LEU A 14 -7.82 15.00 1.17
N GLU A 15 -8.56 15.44 2.17
CA GLU A 15 -8.25 16.59 3.01
C GLU A 15 -7.85 16.13 4.42
N LYS A 16 -7.22 17.02 5.21
CA LYS A 16 -6.81 16.70 6.59
C LYS A 16 -8.00 16.21 7.44
N ARG A 17 -9.18 16.81 7.26
CA ARG A 17 -10.41 16.43 7.95
C ARG A 17 -10.83 14.97 7.67
N ASP A 18 -10.61 14.50 6.44
CA ASP A 18 -10.95 13.13 6.04
C ASP A 18 -10.04 12.16 6.80
N ARG A 19 -8.74 12.46 6.85
CA ARG A 19 -7.75 11.69 7.61
C ARG A 19 -8.05 11.66 9.11
N GLU A 20 -8.43 12.80 9.69
CA GLU A 20 -8.80 12.90 11.10
C GLU A 20 -10.06 12.07 11.42
N GLU A 21 -11.04 12.04 10.51
CA GLU A 21 -12.21 11.18 10.64
C GLU A 21 -11.85 9.69 10.61
N GLU A 22 -11.01 9.27 9.64
CA GLU A 22 -10.50 7.90 9.54
C GLU A 22 -9.79 7.48 10.83
N GLU A 23 -8.85 8.29 11.31
CA GLU A 23 -8.11 8.00 12.55
C GLU A 23 -9.02 7.89 13.76
N ARG A 24 -10.02 8.79 13.89
CA ARG A 24 -11.01 8.73 14.96
C ARG A 24 -11.78 7.40 14.94
N LEU A 25 -12.21 6.93 13.77
CA LEU A 25 -12.93 5.67 13.62
C LEU A 25 -12.04 4.47 14.00
N VAL A 26 -10.80 4.41 13.52
CA VAL A 26 -9.86 3.34 13.86
C VAL A 26 -9.54 3.34 15.35
N GLN A 27 -9.27 4.51 15.94
CA GLN A 27 -8.95 4.63 17.37
C GLN A 27 -10.11 4.18 18.26
N LYS A 28 -11.37 4.46 17.88
CA LYS A 28 -12.55 3.98 18.61
C LYS A 28 -12.57 2.45 18.66
N ILE A 29 -12.36 1.78 17.52
CA ILE A 29 -12.34 0.32 17.45
C ILE A 29 -11.14 -0.24 18.23
N PHE A 30 -9.95 0.35 18.06
CA PHE A 30 -8.75 -0.06 18.76
C PHE A 30 -8.92 0.00 20.29
N LYS A 31 -9.44 1.11 20.83
CA LYS A 31 -9.71 1.29 22.28
C LYS A 31 -10.72 0.28 22.80
N ARG A 32 -11.80 0.04 22.04
CA ARG A 32 -12.83 -0.95 22.41
C ARG A 32 -12.27 -2.37 22.44
N LEU A 33 -11.43 -2.75 21.49
CA LEU A 33 -10.79 -4.07 21.44
C LEU A 33 -9.67 -4.24 22.48
N ARG A 34 -8.97 -3.16 22.84
CA ARG A 34 -7.99 -3.11 23.93
C ARG A 34 -8.62 -3.23 25.32
N GLY A 35 -9.94 -3.07 25.44
CA GLY A 35 -10.64 -3.08 26.73
C GLY A 35 -10.46 -1.80 27.55
N SER A 36 -10.09 -0.68 26.90
CA SER A 36 -9.85 0.61 27.58
C SER A 36 -11.09 1.53 27.64
N GLU A 37 -12.25 1.08 27.13
CA GLU A 37 -13.54 1.74 27.34
C GLU A 37 -14.36 0.93 28.35
N GLU A 38 -14.82 1.62 29.40
CA GLU A 38 -15.67 1.07 30.46
C GLU A 38 -16.91 0.40 29.84
N GLN A 39 -17.07 -0.90 30.10
CA GLN A 39 -18.13 -1.74 29.55
C GLN A 39 -19.53 -1.19 29.90
N SER A 40 -20.08 -0.37 29.01
CA SER A 40 -21.52 -0.12 28.98
C SER A 40 -22.20 -1.35 28.36
N ARG A 41 -22.65 -2.23 29.26
CA ARG A 41 -23.74 -3.23 29.14
C ARG A 41 -24.17 -3.61 27.72
N GLY A 42 -23.79 -4.82 27.29
CA GLY A 42 -24.35 -5.49 26.11
C GLY A 42 -23.68 -6.84 25.81
N GLU A 43 -24.27 -7.91 26.35
CA GLU A 43 -24.29 -9.35 26.01
C GLU A 43 -23.28 -10.02 25.04
N TRP A 44 -22.06 -9.54 24.87
CA TRP A 44 -20.97 -10.33 24.26
C TRP A 44 -19.86 -10.60 25.28
N GLN A 45 -20.13 -11.55 26.18
CA GLN A 45 -19.13 -12.15 27.06
C GLN A 45 -18.66 -13.49 26.48
N SER A 46 -17.83 -13.45 25.44
CA SER A 46 -16.92 -14.57 25.19
C SER A 46 -15.68 -14.36 26.06
N GLU A 47 -15.27 -15.38 26.80
CA GLU A 47 -14.11 -15.50 27.71
C GLU A 47 -12.78 -15.02 27.07
N ARG A 48 -12.64 -13.73 26.80
CA ARG A 48 -11.40 -13.16 26.31
C ARG A 48 -10.49 -12.97 27.51
N ARG A 49 -9.42 -13.78 27.58
CA ARG A 49 -8.23 -13.46 28.38
C ARG A 49 -7.79 -12.06 27.98
N ASN A 50 -8.11 -11.09 28.83
CA ASN A 50 -7.87 -9.67 28.61
C ASN A 50 -6.44 -9.35 29.06
N ASP A 51 -5.45 -10.00 28.45
CA ASP A 51 -4.03 -9.77 28.76
C ASP A 51 -3.42 -8.65 27.90
N GLY A 52 -4.21 -8.00 27.03
CA GLY A 52 -3.75 -6.96 26.11
C GLY A 52 -2.74 -7.46 25.07
N ALA A 53 -2.47 -8.77 24.97
CA ALA A 53 -1.43 -9.34 24.13
C ALA A 53 -1.87 -9.57 22.68
N GLY A 54 -3.19 -9.55 22.39
CA GLY A 54 -3.75 -9.90 21.08
C GLY A 54 -3.68 -8.84 19.98
N LEU A 55 -3.39 -7.57 20.30
CA LEU A 55 -3.31 -6.47 19.31
C LEU A 55 -1.85 -6.00 19.13
N ARG A 56 -1.03 -6.86 18.53
CA ARG A 56 0.38 -6.59 18.22
C ARG A 56 0.61 -6.63 16.71
N GLY A 57 1.65 -5.94 16.25
CA GLY A 57 1.97 -5.82 14.82
C GLY A 57 1.08 -4.80 14.12
N VAL A 58 0.48 -5.18 12.99
CA VAL A 58 -0.43 -4.32 12.21
C VAL A 58 -1.86 -4.87 12.28
N PRO A 59 -2.57 -4.72 13.42
CA PRO A 59 -3.92 -5.25 13.58
C PRO A 59 -4.98 -4.51 12.76
N PHE A 60 -4.64 -3.35 12.19
CA PHE A 60 -5.56 -2.48 11.45
C PHE A 60 -4.95 -2.02 10.14
N TYR A 61 -5.16 -2.78 9.07
CA TYR A 61 -5.21 -2.27 7.71
C TYR A 61 -6.68 -2.06 7.35
N VAL A 62 -7.10 -0.79 7.22
CA VAL A 62 -8.52 -0.42 7.13
C VAL A 62 -8.81 0.16 5.76
N ALA A 63 -9.76 -0.45 5.05
CA ALA A 63 -10.25 0.08 3.78
C ALA A 63 -11.45 1.00 4.03
N PHE A 64 -11.31 2.27 3.62
CA PHE A 64 -12.36 3.27 3.74
C PHE A 64 -13.09 3.51 2.42
N MET A 65 -14.40 3.71 2.51
CA MET A 65 -15.23 4.31 1.47
C MET A 65 -15.69 5.68 1.93
N HIS A 66 -15.29 6.73 1.22
CA HIS A 66 -15.79 8.08 1.47
C HIS A 66 -17.13 8.28 0.75
N THR A 67 -18.15 8.66 1.50
CA THR A 67 -19.52 8.89 1.02
C THR A 67 -19.94 10.34 1.28
N ALA A 68 -21.14 10.73 0.81
CA ALA A 68 -21.70 12.03 1.15
C ALA A 68 -22.08 12.16 2.65
N GLU A 69 -22.14 11.04 3.38
CA GLU A 69 -22.43 10.98 4.82
C GLU A 69 -21.17 10.75 5.67
N GLY A 70 -19.97 10.96 5.10
CA GLY A 70 -18.69 10.71 5.76
C GLY A 70 -18.05 9.35 5.42
N ALA A 71 -16.92 9.07 6.09
CA ALA A 71 -16.14 7.85 5.89
C ALA A 71 -16.83 6.61 6.49
N LYS A 72 -16.90 5.52 5.71
CA LYS A 72 -17.39 4.21 6.15
C LYS A 72 -16.27 3.17 6.01
N ILE A 73 -16.17 2.26 6.97
CA ILE A 73 -15.21 1.13 6.91
C ILE A 73 -15.83 0.02 6.07
N LEU A 74 -15.11 -0.43 5.04
CA LEU A 74 -15.49 -1.59 4.23
C LEU A 74 -14.98 -2.89 4.83
N GLU A 75 -13.70 -2.91 5.20
CA GLU A 75 -13.02 -4.09 5.75
C GLU A 75 -11.85 -3.69 6.63
N ILE A 76 -11.47 -4.60 7.52
CA ILE A 76 -10.29 -4.51 8.39
C ILE A 76 -9.50 -5.80 8.23
N ASN A 77 -8.25 -5.69 7.79
CA ASN A 77 -7.30 -6.79 7.73
C ASN A 77 -6.29 -6.67 8.88
N SER A 78 -5.88 -7.82 9.44
CA SER A 78 -4.88 -7.89 10.53
C SER A 78 -3.45 -8.08 10.01
N ARG A 79 -3.16 -7.55 8.82
CA ARG A 79 -1.85 -7.57 8.17
C ARG A 79 -1.72 -6.36 7.24
N PRO A 80 -0.50 -5.95 6.89
CA PRO A 80 -0.33 -4.98 5.83
C PRO A 80 -0.93 -5.45 4.50
N GLY A 81 -1.39 -4.49 3.71
CA GLY A 81 -1.78 -4.70 2.33
C GLY A 81 -0.58 -4.89 1.41
N ASP A 82 -0.76 -5.68 0.37
CA ASP A 82 0.13 -5.74 -0.79
C ASP A 82 -0.75 -5.39 -1.98
N PRO A 83 -0.48 -4.28 -2.72
CA PRO A 83 0.80 -3.54 -2.82
C PRO A 83 1.05 -2.40 -1.83
N GLU A 84 0.15 -2.13 -0.89
CA GLU A 84 0.17 -0.85 -0.17
C GLU A 84 1.40 -0.70 0.73
N LEU A 85 1.87 -1.78 1.37
CA LEU A 85 3.04 -1.72 2.24
C LEU A 85 4.31 -1.29 1.49
N GLN A 86 4.44 -1.67 0.21
CA GLN A 86 5.57 -1.29 -0.64
C GLN A 86 5.63 0.22 -0.88
N THR A 87 4.54 0.97 -0.67
CA THR A 87 4.53 2.44 -0.75
C THR A 87 4.96 3.12 0.55
N VAL A 88 4.97 2.39 1.68
CA VAL A 88 5.25 2.94 3.01
C VAL A 88 6.69 2.63 3.44
N LEU A 89 7.12 1.37 3.33
CA LEU A 89 8.44 0.95 3.83
C LEU A 89 9.64 1.72 3.24
N PRO A 90 9.65 2.09 1.94
CA PRO A 90 10.81 2.78 1.36
C PRO A 90 11.08 4.16 1.93
N VAL A 91 10.07 4.79 2.53
CA VAL A 91 10.13 6.14 3.10
C VAL A 91 10.02 6.10 4.63
N LEU A 92 10.17 4.93 5.24
CA LEU A 92 10.17 4.78 6.68
C LEU A 92 11.44 5.40 7.27
N LYS A 93 11.31 6.33 8.21
CA LYS A 93 12.48 6.98 8.85
C LYS A 93 13.17 6.08 9.87
N SER A 94 12.39 5.23 10.55
CA SER A 94 12.89 4.35 11.59
C SER A 94 13.38 3.03 11.01
N ASP A 95 14.32 2.38 11.69
CA ASP A 95 14.65 0.99 11.42
C ASP A 95 13.41 0.11 11.68
N PHE A 96 13.01 -0.66 10.66
CA PHE A 96 11.85 -1.54 10.74
C PHE A 96 12.00 -2.63 11.81
N VAL A 97 13.23 -3.09 12.07
CA VAL A 97 13.51 -4.09 13.12
C VAL A 97 13.26 -3.49 14.50
N ASP A 98 13.73 -2.28 14.74
CA ASP A 98 13.47 -1.54 15.99
C ASP A 98 11.97 -1.27 16.18
N LEU A 99 11.24 -0.91 15.12
CA LEU A 99 9.77 -0.81 15.19
C LEU A 99 9.13 -2.14 15.60
N CYS A 100 9.59 -3.27 15.06
CA CYS A 100 9.10 -4.59 15.46
C CYS A 100 9.33 -4.87 16.94
N PHE A 101 10.51 -4.56 17.49
CA PHE A 101 10.78 -4.70 18.91
C PHE A 101 9.87 -3.80 19.76
N ARG A 102 9.74 -2.52 19.40
CA ARG A 102 8.83 -1.60 20.10
C ARG A 102 7.38 -2.07 20.07
N MET A 103 6.92 -2.69 18.98
CA MET A 103 5.59 -3.32 18.89
C MET A 103 5.46 -4.51 19.84
N LEU A 104 6.44 -5.40 19.87
CA LEU A 104 6.45 -6.58 20.75
C LEU A 104 6.45 -6.19 22.24
N GLU A 105 7.19 -5.13 22.57
CA GLU A 105 7.35 -4.64 23.94
C GLU A 105 6.22 -3.68 24.37
N GLY A 106 5.30 -3.33 23.48
CA GLY A 106 4.19 -2.41 23.77
C GLY A 106 4.62 -0.96 24.01
N ARG A 107 5.79 -0.56 23.48
CA ARG A 107 6.38 0.79 23.63
C ARG A 107 6.28 1.64 22.36
N LEU A 108 5.71 1.10 21.28
CA LEU A 108 5.52 1.86 20.05
C LEU A 108 4.48 2.96 20.27
N THR A 109 4.91 4.22 20.15
CA THR A 109 4.04 5.40 20.28
C THR A 109 3.72 6.04 18.93
N ARG A 110 4.71 6.11 18.03
CA ARG A 110 4.59 6.74 16.72
C ARG A 110 5.46 6.03 15.69
N VAL A 111 5.01 6.04 14.45
CA VAL A 111 5.78 5.66 13.25
C VAL A 111 5.87 6.90 12.37
N GLU A 112 7.06 7.21 11.86
CA GLU A 112 7.27 8.37 10.99
C GLU A 112 7.78 7.95 9.61
N CYS A 113 7.19 8.54 8.59
CA CYS A 113 7.67 8.44 7.22
C CYS A 113 8.28 9.78 6.77
N GLU A 114 9.18 9.73 5.80
CA GLU A 114 9.61 10.90 5.07
C GLU A 114 8.45 11.51 4.30
N ALA A 115 8.48 12.84 4.13
CA ALA A 115 7.52 13.57 3.33
C ALA A 115 7.80 13.39 1.82
N LYS A 116 7.75 12.13 1.36
CA LYS A 116 8.01 11.71 -0.02
C LYS A 116 6.80 10.97 -0.57
N ALA A 117 6.57 11.16 -1.85
CA ALA A 117 5.61 10.38 -2.62
C ALA A 117 6.25 9.07 -3.07
N THR A 118 5.45 8.03 -3.15
CA THR A 118 5.87 6.71 -3.63
C THR A 118 4.83 6.12 -4.55
N VAL A 119 5.30 5.39 -5.57
CA VAL A 119 4.43 4.67 -6.50
C VAL A 119 5.00 3.28 -6.69
N VAL A 120 4.17 2.26 -6.52
CA VAL A 120 4.52 0.88 -6.80
C VAL A 120 3.77 0.40 -8.04
N THR A 121 4.49 -0.24 -8.96
CA THR A 121 3.93 -0.86 -10.15
C THR A 121 4.31 -2.33 -10.15
N TYR A 122 3.33 -3.21 -10.29
CA TYR A 122 3.56 -4.65 -10.42
C TYR A 122 3.61 -5.06 -11.89
N ALA A 123 4.64 -5.81 -12.26
CA ALA A 123 4.65 -6.67 -13.43
C ALA A 123 4.14 -8.06 -13.03
N VAL A 124 3.23 -8.61 -13.83
CA VAL A 124 2.53 -9.87 -13.58
C VAL A 124 2.59 -10.77 -14.82
N PRO A 125 2.40 -12.09 -14.69
CA PRO A 125 2.32 -12.98 -15.84
C PRO A 125 1.20 -12.55 -16.80
N LEU A 126 1.38 -12.80 -18.11
CA LEU A 126 0.38 -12.43 -19.12
C LEU A 126 -1.01 -13.04 -18.88
N ASP A 127 -1.08 -14.18 -18.18
CA ASP A 127 -2.33 -14.86 -17.83
C ASP A 127 -2.86 -14.53 -16.43
N TYR A 128 -2.24 -13.60 -15.71
CA TYR A 128 -2.73 -13.13 -14.42
C TYR A 128 -3.95 -12.22 -14.57
N GLY A 129 -4.94 -12.41 -13.69
CA GLY A 129 -6.10 -11.52 -13.58
C GLY A 129 -6.97 -11.45 -14.84
N GLY A 130 -6.87 -12.44 -15.74
CA GLY A 130 -7.65 -12.50 -16.97
C GLY A 130 -7.16 -11.58 -18.10
N CYS A 131 -5.95 -11.02 -18.01
CA CYS A 131 -5.37 -10.23 -19.11
C CYS A 131 -5.23 -11.06 -20.40
N ARG A 132 -4.84 -12.33 -20.26
CA ARG A 132 -4.90 -13.36 -21.30
C ARG A 132 -5.47 -14.63 -20.68
N ALA A 133 -6.31 -15.37 -21.42
CA ALA A 133 -6.92 -16.58 -20.88
C ALA A 133 -5.90 -17.68 -20.54
N LYS A 134 -4.82 -17.79 -21.32
CA LYS A 134 -3.73 -18.75 -21.12
C LYS A 134 -2.45 -18.25 -21.76
N TYR A 135 -1.32 -18.48 -21.09
CA TYR A 135 0.02 -18.29 -21.64
C TYR A 135 0.89 -19.54 -21.42
N SER A 136 1.37 -20.13 -22.52
CA SER A 136 2.19 -21.36 -22.53
C SER A 136 3.62 -21.13 -23.03
N GLY A 137 4.02 -19.87 -23.25
CA GLY A 137 5.38 -19.54 -23.65
C GLY A 137 6.33 -19.56 -22.45
N ASP A 138 7.59 -19.21 -22.72
CA ASP A 138 8.61 -19.08 -21.69
C ASP A 138 8.21 -18.02 -20.64
N ARG A 139 8.45 -18.35 -19.37
CA ARG A 139 8.20 -17.51 -18.20
C ARG A 139 9.48 -16.99 -17.57
N ARG A 140 10.62 -17.12 -18.24
CA ARG A 140 11.87 -16.50 -17.79
C ARG A 140 11.68 -15.00 -17.60
N VAL A 141 12.25 -14.49 -16.52
CA VAL A 141 12.27 -13.08 -16.16
C VAL A 141 13.71 -12.70 -15.83
N ASP A 142 14.20 -11.63 -16.43
CA ASP A 142 15.51 -11.06 -16.12
C ASP A 142 15.32 -9.68 -15.48
N LEU A 143 15.91 -9.52 -14.29
CA LEU A 143 15.85 -8.31 -13.47
C LEU A 143 17.15 -7.49 -13.52
N SER A 144 18.17 -7.97 -14.24
CA SER A 144 19.52 -7.39 -14.27
C SER A 144 19.52 -5.90 -14.60
N ALA A 145 18.81 -5.49 -15.66
CA ALA A 145 18.74 -4.09 -16.07
C ALA A 145 17.98 -3.22 -15.06
N ALA A 146 16.88 -3.72 -14.48
CA ALA A 146 16.16 -3.02 -13.43
C ALA A 146 17.02 -2.85 -12.14
N TYR A 147 17.80 -3.87 -11.78
CA TYR A 147 18.75 -3.78 -10.66
C TYR A 147 19.91 -2.81 -10.94
N ALA A 148 20.40 -2.74 -12.18
CA ALA A 148 21.43 -1.78 -12.57
C ALA A 148 20.94 -0.33 -12.37
N LEU A 149 19.71 -0.01 -12.78
CA LEU A 149 19.10 1.30 -12.52
C LEU A 149 19.01 1.65 -11.03
N GLN A 150 18.70 0.65 -10.19
CA GLN A 150 18.68 0.78 -8.74
C GLN A 150 20.09 0.94 -8.15
N ALA A 151 21.10 0.27 -8.71
CA ALA A 151 22.48 0.20 -8.19
C ALA A 151 23.31 1.51 -8.34
N LYS A 152 22.66 2.67 -8.25
CA LYS A 152 23.20 4.03 -8.39
C LYS A 152 23.61 4.43 -9.82
N GLU A 153 23.34 3.64 -10.86
CA GLU A 153 23.54 4.11 -12.25
C GLU A 153 22.60 5.26 -12.62
N LYS A 154 21.39 5.29 -12.04
CA LYS A 154 20.41 6.37 -12.29
C LYS A 154 19.66 6.85 -11.05
N TYR A 155 19.10 5.93 -10.25
CA TYR A 155 18.13 6.30 -9.21
C TYR A 155 18.58 6.03 -7.77
N GLY A 156 19.48 5.07 -7.54
CA GLY A 156 19.86 4.69 -6.17
C GLY A 156 18.65 4.23 -5.36
N ASP A 157 18.57 4.66 -4.10
CA ASP A 157 17.47 4.28 -3.17
C ASP A 157 16.08 4.77 -3.59
N ARG A 158 16.01 5.63 -4.61
CA ARG A 158 14.76 6.15 -5.17
C ARG A 158 14.04 5.14 -6.06
N LEU A 159 14.73 4.09 -6.53
CA LEU A 159 14.12 2.95 -7.20
C LEU A 159 14.36 1.71 -6.35
N ARG A 160 13.32 0.92 -6.11
CA ARG A 160 13.45 -0.39 -5.47
C ARG A 160 12.77 -1.46 -6.30
N VAL A 161 13.45 -2.57 -6.50
CA VAL A 161 12.91 -3.76 -7.17
C VAL A 161 12.62 -4.82 -6.11
N TYR A 162 11.37 -5.27 -6.02
CA TYR A 162 10.94 -6.29 -5.07
C TYR A 162 10.39 -7.52 -5.81
N PRO A 163 11.14 -8.64 -5.83
CA PRO A 163 10.64 -9.92 -6.27
C PRO A 163 9.41 -10.35 -5.45
N GLY A 164 8.42 -10.93 -6.13
CA GLY A 164 7.23 -11.51 -5.51
C GLY A 164 7.12 -12.99 -5.89
N SER A 165 6.24 -13.29 -6.85
CA SER A 165 5.97 -14.65 -7.33
C SER A 165 6.98 -15.06 -8.41
N LEU A 166 8.22 -15.30 -7.97
CA LEU A 166 9.36 -15.75 -8.78
C LEU A 166 10.01 -16.98 -8.14
N GLU A 167 10.60 -17.84 -8.97
CA GLU A 167 11.46 -18.95 -8.53
C GLU A 167 12.82 -18.89 -9.24
N LEU A 168 13.89 -19.25 -8.54
CA LEU A 168 15.21 -19.51 -9.12
C LEU A 168 15.32 -21.01 -9.41
N ARG A 169 15.65 -21.37 -10.65
CA ARG A 169 15.81 -22.77 -11.07
C ARG A 169 17.28 -23.19 -11.13
N GLU A 170 17.51 -24.48 -11.33
CA GLU A 170 18.85 -25.10 -11.37
C GLU A 170 19.75 -24.57 -12.49
N ASP A 171 19.17 -24.02 -13.55
CA ASP A 171 19.87 -23.32 -14.63
C ASP A 171 20.39 -21.92 -14.23
N GLY A 172 20.14 -21.51 -12.98
CA GLY A 172 20.50 -20.20 -12.46
C GLY A 172 19.62 -19.05 -12.96
N GLN A 173 18.51 -19.35 -13.65
CA GLN A 173 17.59 -18.35 -14.19
C GLN A 173 16.34 -18.20 -13.31
N THR A 174 15.75 -17.01 -13.34
CA THR A 174 14.50 -16.72 -12.62
C THR A 174 13.27 -16.85 -13.52
N TYR A 175 12.21 -17.43 -12.98
CA TYR A 175 10.97 -17.70 -13.71
C TYR A 175 9.74 -17.20 -12.95
N ALA A 176 8.80 -16.58 -13.68
CA ALA A 176 7.53 -16.14 -13.15
C ALA A 176 6.61 -17.32 -12.82
N LEU A 177 6.01 -17.25 -11.62
CA LEU A 177 4.96 -18.17 -11.19
C LEU A 177 3.56 -17.65 -11.60
N GLY A 178 2.50 -18.06 -10.91
CA GLY A 178 1.11 -17.74 -11.27
C GLY A 178 0.55 -16.44 -10.69
N SER A 179 1.29 -15.71 -9.86
CA SER A 179 0.83 -14.50 -9.18
C SER A 179 1.68 -13.29 -9.55
N ARG A 180 1.53 -12.17 -8.83
CA ARG A 180 2.30 -10.95 -9.01
C ARG A 180 3.81 -11.21 -8.95
N THR A 181 4.49 -11.12 -10.09
CA THR A 181 5.87 -11.57 -10.29
C THR A 181 6.89 -10.68 -9.57
N VAL A 182 6.85 -9.38 -9.83
CA VAL A 182 7.84 -8.42 -9.33
C VAL A 182 7.22 -7.04 -9.36
N CYS A 183 7.57 -6.18 -8.41
CA CYS A 183 7.21 -4.77 -8.47
C CYS A 183 8.42 -3.86 -8.40
N THR A 184 8.25 -2.67 -8.97
CA THR A 184 9.18 -1.57 -8.86
C THR A 184 8.53 -0.43 -8.10
N VAL A 185 9.25 0.12 -7.12
CA VAL A 185 8.80 1.26 -6.33
C VAL A 185 9.67 2.46 -6.65
N GLY A 186 9.05 3.52 -7.12
CA GLY A 186 9.71 4.82 -7.26
C GLY A 186 9.42 5.70 -6.06
N VAL A 187 10.40 6.51 -5.68
CA VAL A 187 10.33 7.51 -4.60
C VAL A 187 10.71 8.88 -5.16
N GLY A 188 9.89 9.89 -4.89
CA GLY A 188 10.08 11.26 -5.37
C GLY A 188 9.40 12.30 -4.50
N GLU A 189 9.54 13.57 -4.88
CA GLU A 189 8.84 14.68 -4.22
C GLU A 189 7.35 14.70 -4.57
N THR A 190 7.01 14.20 -5.76
CA THR A 190 5.64 14.17 -6.28
C THR A 190 5.24 12.77 -6.73
N VAL A 191 3.93 12.50 -6.78
CA VAL A 191 3.40 11.22 -7.27
C VAL A 191 3.81 10.99 -8.73
N GLU A 192 3.88 12.03 -9.56
CA GLU A 192 4.30 11.88 -10.97
C GLU A 192 5.78 11.50 -11.07
N GLU A 193 6.66 12.15 -10.33
CA GLU A 193 8.09 11.81 -10.32
C GLU A 193 8.31 10.36 -9.81
N ALA A 194 7.66 9.99 -8.70
CA ALA A 194 7.71 8.63 -8.17
C ALA A 194 7.15 7.61 -9.17
N ARG A 195 6.09 7.96 -9.90
CA ARG A 195 5.51 7.14 -10.97
C ARG A 195 6.50 6.93 -12.11
N GLU A 196 7.13 7.99 -12.60
CA GLU A 196 8.11 7.91 -13.70
C GLU A 196 9.25 6.95 -13.34
N ILE A 197 9.78 7.04 -12.12
CA ILE A 197 10.85 6.16 -11.63
C ILE A 197 10.37 4.70 -11.54
N SER A 198 9.20 4.47 -10.96
CA SER A 198 8.60 3.12 -10.88
C SER A 198 8.43 2.51 -12.27
N LEU A 199 7.89 3.28 -13.22
CA LEU A 199 7.67 2.81 -14.60
C LEU A 199 8.97 2.59 -15.35
N ASP A 200 10.00 3.40 -15.13
CA ASP A 200 11.32 3.17 -15.75
C ASP A 200 11.93 1.86 -15.25
N GLY A 201 11.85 1.58 -13.96
CA GLY A 201 12.24 0.29 -13.40
C GLY A 201 11.49 -0.87 -14.04
N VAL A 202 10.15 -0.76 -14.16
CA VAL A 202 9.33 -1.86 -14.70
C VAL A 202 9.59 -2.11 -16.19
N ARG A 203 9.93 -1.07 -16.96
CA ARG A 203 10.30 -1.18 -18.39
C ARG A 203 11.62 -1.91 -18.61
N ASN A 204 12.49 -1.92 -17.62
CA ASN A 204 13.81 -2.57 -17.66
C ASN A 204 13.77 -3.97 -17.04
N ILE A 205 12.58 -4.55 -16.89
CA ILE A 205 12.39 -5.96 -16.57
C ILE A 205 12.11 -6.68 -17.89
N ASP A 206 12.96 -7.64 -18.24
CA ASP A 206 12.74 -8.48 -19.41
C ASP A 206 11.99 -9.76 -19.01
N GLY A 207 11.07 -10.20 -19.85
CA GLY A 207 10.22 -11.36 -19.62
C GLY A 207 8.79 -11.18 -20.11
N ALA A 208 8.07 -12.30 -20.21
CA ALA A 208 6.68 -12.33 -20.64
C ALA A 208 5.73 -11.87 -19.52
N LEU A 209 5.78 -10.58 -19.21
CA LEU A 209 5.00 -9.93 -18.16
C LEU A 209 4.16 -8.78 -18.72
N TRP A 210 3.17 -8.37 -17.93
CA TRP A 210 2.34 -7.20 -18.19
C TRP A 210 2.16 -6.38 -16.91
N ASN A 211 1.96 -5.07 -17.06
CA ASN A 211 1.66 -4.14 -15.98
C ASN A 211 0.64 -3.10 -16.43
N ARG A 212 0.02 -2.45 -15.44
CA ARG A 212 -0.75 -1.22 -15.67
C ARG A 212 0.18 -0.02 -15.81
N TRP A 213 -0.13 0.87 -16.76
CA TRP A 213 0.64 2.08 -17.04
C TRP A 213 0.05 3.35 -16.41
N ASP A 214 -1.15 3.25 -15.84
CA ASP A 214 -1.97 4.36 -15.37
C ASP A 214 -2.00 4.51 -13.83
N ILE A 215 -1.18 3.71 -13.13
CA ILE A 215 -1.00 3.80 -11.67
C ILE A 215 -0.41 5.18 -11.33
N GLY A 216 -1.07 5.89 -10.42
CA GLY A 216 -0.66 7.25 -10.03
C GLY A 216 -0.76 8.31 -11.13
N SER A 217 -1.34 8.00 -12.30
CA SER A 217 -1.38 8.94 -13.43
C SER A 217 -2.18 10.21 -13.10
N GLU A 218 -1.73 11.34 -13.64
CA GLU A 218 -2.39 12.63 -13.47
C GLU A 218 -3.89 12.59 -13.82
N GLN A 219 -4.25 11.91 -14.91
CA GLN A 219 -5.66 11.78 -15.33
C GLN A 219 -6.51 11.10 -14.25
N HIS A 220 -6.00 10.02 -13.64
CA HIS A 220 -6.68 9.32 -12.56
C HIS A 220 -6.76 10.16 -11.29
N LEU A 221 -5.68 10.84 -10.91
CA LEU A 221 -5.67 11.73 -9.76
C LEU A 221 -6.71 12.86 -9.94
N ARG A 222 -6.72 13.52 -11.10
CA ARG A 222 -7.71 14.57 -11.43
C ARG A 222 -9.15 14.04 -11.38
N ARG A 223 -9.39 12.79 -11.83
CA ARG A 223 -10.72 12.15 -11.72
C ARG A 223 -11.13 11.93 -10.26
N SER A 224 -10.22 11.42 -9.42
CA SER A 224 -10.49 11.21 -7.99
C SER A 224 -10.74 12.53 -7.26
N VAL A 225 -9.96 13.58 -7.55
CA VAL A 225 -10.18 14.93 -7.00
C VAL A 225 -11.57 15.46 -7.37
N ARG A 226 -11.97 15.36 -8.64
CA ARG A 226 -13.31 15.77 -9.08
C ARG A 226 -14.42 14.99 -8.39
N ARG A 227 -14.25 13.67 -8.23
CA ARG A 227 -15.21 12.82 -7.52
C ARG A 227 -15.37 13.23 -6.06
N MET A 228 -14.26 13.45 -5.35
CA MET A 228 -14.32 13.90 -3.95
C MET A 228 -14.96 15.27 -3.81
N ARG A 229 -14.67 16.22 -4.71
CA ARG A 229 -15.35 17.52 -4.73
C ARG A 229 -16.86 17.39 -4.90
N ALA A 230 -17.31 16.51 -5.81
CA ALA A 230 -18.73 16.26 -6.02
C ALA A 230 -19.40 15.59 -4.80
N LEU A 231 -18.72 14.68 -4.11
CA LEU A 231 -19.21 14.07 -2.87
C LEU A 231 -19.38 15.12 -1.76
N ARG A 232 -18.40 16.00 -1.59
CA ARG A 232 -18.44 17.08 -0.59
C ARG A 232 -19.51 18.14 -0.90
N ALA A 233 -19.84 18.36 -2.18
CA ALA A 233 -20.96 19.23 -2.55
C ALA A 233 -22.29 18.65 -2.07
N LYS A 234 -22.52 17.35 -2.31
CA LYS A 234 -23.72 16.64 -1.83
C LYS A 234 -23.81 16.57 -0.31
N GLU A 235 -22.68 16.39 0.37
CA GLU A 235 -22.61 16.44 1.85
C GLU A 235 -23.15 17.78 2.38
N ARG A 236 -22.83 18.90 1.73
CA ARG A 236 -23.35 20.22 2.13
C ARG A 236 -24.84 20.37 1.87
N GLU A 237 -25.36 19.79 0.79
CA GLU A 237 -26.80 19.78 0.50
C GLU A 237 -27.59 18.94 1.52
N ILE A 238 -27.03 17.82 1.98
CA ILE A 238 -27.67 16.95 2.99
C ILE A 238 -27.69 17.62 4.38
N ASN A 239 -26.66 18.40 4.70
CA ASN A 239 -26.50 19.04 6.01
C ASN A 239 -27.09 20.47 6.09
N ALA A 240 -27.64 20.99 4.99
CA ALA A 240 -28.30 22.30 4.92
C ALA A 240 -29.81 22.17 5.18
#